data_AF-A0A947JK48-F1
#
_entry.id   AF-A0A947JK48-F1
#
_cell.length_a   1.000
_cell.length_b   1.000
_cell.length_c   1.000
_cell.angle_alpha   90.00
_cell.angle_beta   90.00
_cell.angle_gamma   90.00
#
_symmetry.space_group_name_H-M   'P 1'
#
loop_
_entity.id
_entity.type
_entity.pdbx_description
1 polymer ?
#
loop_
_entity_poly.entity_id
_entity_poly.type
_entity_poly.pdbx_seq_one_letter_code
_entity_poly.pdbx_strand_id
1 'polypeptide(L)' 'MDHISHMICEQFEAAEAEKIYENMIEHIEKVVIIKTLEHSCGNQIVAARLLGLHRNTLHNKIKKFRIDVGRFKK' A
#
# COMPACT_ATOMS: atom_id res chain seq x y z
N MET A 1 -10.59 -14.68 -13.89
CA MET A 1 -9.41 -14.50 -13.01
C MET A 1 -9.63 -13.22 -12.23
N ASP A 2 -9.50 -13.25 -10.90
CA ASP A 2 -9.55 -12.02 -10.10
C ASP A 2 -8.29 -11.16 -10.29
N HIS A 3 -8.32 -9.90 -9.85
CA HIS A 3 -7.23 -8.93 -10.03
C HIS A 3 -5.93 -9.37 -9.34
N ILE A 4 -6.01 -10.04 -8.19
CA ILE A 4 -4.85 -10.54 -7.46
C ILE A 4 -4.16 -11.65 -8.26
N SER A 5 -4.95 -12.58 -8.80
CA SER A 5 -4.48 -13.67 -9.64
C SER A 5 -3.77 -13.13 -10.89
N HIS A 6 -4.34 -12.10 -11.53
CA HIS A 6 -3.69 -11.43 -12.67
C HIS A 6 -2.33 -10.83 -12.28
N MET A 7 -2.28 -10.12 -11.15
CA MET A 7 -1.05 -9.46 -10.69
C MET A 7 0.05 -10.47 -10.34
N ILE A 8 -0.31 -11.64 -9.80
CA ILE A 8 0.64 -12.73 -9.54
C ILE A 8 1.18 -13.32 -10.86
N CYS A 9 0.31 -13.55 -11.85
CA CYS A 9 0.73 -14.05 -13.16
C CYS A 9 1.72 -13.09 -13.84
N GLU A 10 1.48 -11.77 -13.79
CA GLU A 10 2.41 -10.76 -14.31
C GLU A 10 3.79 -10.85 -13.64
N GLN A 11 3.85 -11.14 -12.33
CA GLN A 11 5.12 -11.31 -11.62
C GLN A 11 5.88 -12.57 -12.05
N PHE A 12 5.18 -13.65 -12.45
CA PHE A 12 5.82 -14.87 -12.95
C PHE A 12 6.44 -14.71 -14.33
N GLU A 13 5.87 -13.83 -15.17
CA GLU A 13 6.37 -13.56 -16.53
C GLU A 13 7.59 -12.63 -16.53
N ALA A 14 7.90 -11.97 -15.41
CA ALA A 14 9.11 -11.19 -15.25
C ALA A 14 10.34 -12.12 -15.18
N ALA A 15 11.31 -11.90 -16.08
CA ALA A 15 12.47 -12.78 -16.30
C ALA A 15 13.40 -13.02 -15.08
N GLU A 16 13.17 -12.33 -13.97
CA GLU A 16 13.94 -12.40 -12.72
C GLU A 16 12.99 -12.49 -11.50
N ALA A 17 11.97 -13.35 -11.57
CA ALA A 17 10.93 -13.48 -10.55
C ALA A 17 11.42 -14.09 -9.22
N GLU A 18 12.30 -13.38 -8.53
CA GLU A 18 12.65 -13.65 -7.13
C GLU A 18 11.77 -12.81 -6.20
N LYS A 19 11.51 -13.33 -5.00
CA LYS A 19 10.79 -12.62 -3.92
C LYS A 19 9.35 -12.19 -4.25
N ILE A 20 8.64 -12.95 -5.09
CA ILE A 20 7.24 -12.71 -5.47
C ILE A 20 6.35 -12.47 -4.24
N TYR A 21 6.51 -13.26 -3.18
CA TYR A 21 5.77 -13.05 -1.93
C TYR A 21 5.99 -11.65 -1.35
N GLU A 22 7.25 -11.21 -1.21
CA GLU A 22 7.57 -9.90 -0.66
C GLU A 22 7.02 -8.77 -1.54
N ASN A 23 7.17 -8.90 -2.86
CA ASN A 23 6.66 -7.93 -3.83
C ASN A 23 5.13 -7.80 -3.76
N MET A 24 4.43 -8.95 -3.68
CA MET A 24 2.97 -9.00 -3.57
C MET A 24 2.47 -8.38 -2.26
N ILE A 25 3.10 -8.73 -1.14
CA ILE A 25 2.77 -8.15 0.17
C ILE A 25 3.01 -6.64 0.15
N GLU A 26 4.12 -6.18 -0.43
CA GLU A 26 4.44 -4.76 -0.55
C GLU A 26 3.41 -4.00 -1.40
N HIS A 27 2.99 -4.60 -2.52
CA HIS A 27 1.97 -4.02 -3.39
C HIS A 27 0.63 -3.88 -2.65
N ILE A 28 0.16 -4.96 -2.02
CA ILE A 28 -1.11 -4.97 -1.28
C ILE A 28 -1.05 -3.95 -0.14
N GLU A 29 0.06 -3.90 0.61
CA GLU A 29 0.25 -2.94 1.70
C GLU A 29 0.14 -1.49 1.20
N LYS A 30 0.77 -1.16 0.06
CA LYS A 30 0.67 0.16 -0.55
C LYS A 30 -0.76 0.51 -0.93
N VAL A 31 -1.49 -0.41 -1.57
CA VAL A 31 -2.88 -0.19 -1.99
C VAL A 31 -3.78 0.06 -0.78
N VAL A 32 -3.67 -0.77 0.26
CA VAL A 32 -4.45 -0.63 1.49
C VAL A 32 -4.18 0.72 2.15
N ILE A 33 -2.92 1.13 2.29
CA ILE A 33 -2.56 2.44 2.86
C ILE A 33 -3.17 3.59 2.07
N ILE A 34 -3.07 3.56 0.73
CA ILE A 34 -3.64 4.60 -0.14
C ILE A 34 -5.15 4.68 0.07
N LYS A 35 -5.87 3.56 0.04
CA LYS A 35 -7.32 3.53 0.21
C LYS A 35 -7.76 4.02 1.59
N THR A 36 -7.01 3.71 2.63
CA THR A 36 -7.32 4.20 3.97
C THR A 36 -7.01 5.69 4.14
N LEU A 37 -5.97 6.22 3.49
CA LEU A 37 -5.70 7.66 3.45
C LEU A 37 -6.74 8.43 2.65
N GLU A 38 -7.22 7.88 1.53
CA GLU A 38 -8.35 8.43 0.76
C GLU A 38 -9.60 8.51 1.66
N HIS A 39 -9.92 7.42 2.34
CA HIS A 39 -11.07 7.36 3.25
C HIS A 39 -10.94 8.33 4.44
N SER A 40 -9.73 8.57 4.93
CA SER A 40 -9.48 9.49 6.04
C SER A 40 -9.20 10.95 5.61
N CYS A 41 -9.39 11.30 4.33
CA CYS A 41 -9.07 12.61 3.77
C CYS A 41 -7.62 13.07 4.08
N GLY A 42 -6.68 12.13 4.02
CA GLY A 42 -5.27 12.36 4.33
C GLY A 42 -4.95 12.51 5.83
N ASN A 43 -5.91 12.28 6.73
CA ASN A 43 -5.64 12.27 8.17
C ASN A 43 -4.90 10.99 8.55
N GLN A 44 -3.59 11.09 8.77
CA GLN A 44 -2.72 9.96 9.07
C GLN A 44 -2.98 9.36 10.46
N ILE A 45 -3.44 10.13 11.44
CA ILE A 45 -3.77 9.61 12.78
C ILE A 45 -4.99 8.70 12.68
N VAL A 46 -6.02 9.13 11.97
CA VAL A 46 -7.22 8.34 11.72
C VAL A 46 -6.90 7.11 10.86
N ALA A 47 -6.13 7.28 9.78
CA ALA A 47 -5.71 6.17 8.93
C ALA A 47 -4.91 5.11 9.70
N ALA A 48 -3.97 5.52 10.55
CA ALA A 48 -3.18 4.59 11.36
C ALA A 48 -4.07 3.77 12.31
N ARG A 49 -5.07 4.42 12.93
CA ARG A 49 -6.05 3.73 13.79
C ARG A 49 -6.89 2.72 13.01
N LEU A 50 -7.39 3.10 11.83
CA LEU A 50 -8.18 2.20 10.98
C LEU A 50 -7.37 0.99 10.51
N LEU A 51 -6.08 1.19 10.21
CA LEU A 51 -5.16 0.13 9.82
C LEU A 51 -4.68 -0.74 11.00
N GLY A 52 -4.96 -0.36 12.25
CA GLY A 52 -4.40 -1.02 13.43
C GLY A 52 -2.88 -0.84 13.56
N LEU A 53 -2.32 0.22 12.96
CA LEU A 53 -0.89 0.50 12.96
C LEU A 53 -0.55 1.63 13.94
N HIS A 54 0.67 1.58 14.48
CA HIS A 54 1.23 2.75 15.13
C HIS A 54 1.44 3.88 14.09
N ARG A 55 1.17 5.14 14.48
CA ARG A 55 1.30 6.31 13.58
C ARG A 55 2.69 6.44 12.93
N ASN A 56 3.76 6.10 13.67
CA ASN A 56 5.12 6.15 13.14
C ASN A 56 5.34 5.08 12.08
N THR A 57 4.72 3.90 12.23
CA THR A 57 4.76 2.83 11.24
C THR A 57 4.08 3.30 9.96
N LEU A 58 2.87 3.85 10.05
CA LEU A 58 2.18 4.41 8.88
C LEU A 58 3.00 5.51 8.20
N HIS A 59 3.56 6.45 8.97
CA HIS A 59 4.42 7.52 8.45
C HIS A 59 5.64 6.96 7.68
N ASN A 60 6.31 5.96 8.24
CA ASN A 60 7.45 5.31 7.58
C ASN A 60 7.03 4.60 6.28
N LYS A 61 5.85 3.96 6.26
CA LYS A 61 5.30 3.31 5.05
C LYS A 61 4.90 4.33 3.99
N ILE A 62 4.28 5.45 4.37
CA ILE A 62 3.98 6.57 3.48
C ILE A 62 5.25 7.06 2.79
N LYS A 63 6.33 7.25 3.55
CA LYS A 63 7.65 7.62 3.01
C LYS A 63 8.23 6.54 2.10
N LYS A 64 8.23 5.27 2.54
CA LYS A 64 8.72 4.12 1.75
C LYS A 64 8.05 4.08 0.37
N PHE A 65 6.74 4.22 0.33
CA PHE A 65 5.94 4.13 -0.89
C PHE A 65 5.81 5.44 -1.67
N ARG A 66 6.44 6.51 -1.19
CA ARG A 66 6.39 7.87 -1.78
C ARG A 66 4.95 8.32 -2.03
N ILE A 67 4.07 8.10 -1.05
CA ILE A 67 2.66 8.50 -1.14
C ILE A 67 2.57 9.99 -0.82
N ASP A 68 2.10 10.79 -1.78
CA ASP A 68 1.72 12.18 -1.53
C ASP A 68 0.38 12.22 -0.78
N VAL A 69 0.43 12.56 0.50
CA VAL A 69 -0.76 12.68 1.35
C VAL A 69 -1.53 13.97 1.05
N GLY A 70 -0.88 14.99 0.50
CA GLY A 70 -1.49 16.28 0.18
C GLY A 70 -2.64 16.13 -0.83
N ARG A 71 -2.51 15.20 -1.78
CA ARG A 71 -3.53 14.92 -2.81
C ARG A 71 -4.89 14.46 -2.27
N PHE A 72 -4.97 14.04 -1.00
CA PHE A 72 -6.22 13.56 -0.38
C PHE A 72 -6.93 14.62 0.47
N LYS A 73 -6.30 15.78 0.68
CA LYS A 73 -6.88 16.89 1.43
C LYS A 73 -7.73 17.73 0.47
N LYS A 74 -8.98 18.00 0.85
CA LYS A 74 -9.83 18.99 0.17
C LYS A 74 -9.49 20.39 0.65
#